data_AF-A0A4Q5XF70-F1
#
_entry.id   AF-A0A4Q5XF70-F1
#
_cell.length_a   1.000
_cell.length_b   1.000
_cell.length_c   1.000
_cell.angle_alpha   90.00
_cell.angle_beta   90.00
_cell.angle_gamma   90.00
#
_symmetry.space_group_name_H-M   'P 1'
#
loop_
_entity.id
_entity.type
_entity.pdbx_description
1 polymer ?
#
loop_
_entity_poly.entity_id
_entity_poly.type
_entity_poly.pdbx_seq_one_letter_code
_entity_poly.pdbx_strand_id
1 'polypeptide(L)'
;MKPGEAPVSLARRTWHGLQDRLLQMLGKGEDRRNAVVRQMLHRDANESLSYWLQLGVSVGIATLGLVVGSAAVVIGAMLIAPLMGPIVALAMGLATGSPFLVLRSAGRILLSIAVAISGAAFITVLLPFHELNSELTARSTPTALDLLTAGFCALAGVYASLRSGSDTAATAAGTSIGISLVPPLCASGYGLGTSTESLARGAGLLFLTNLVAIVAVGSACFLAAGFNRADVLGLERDELARGEDAPIARVLARRLSSLFESRLGPLLRFIMPFALLALVYLPLRRALNEVAWEVTVRRAVREALDAEQKPIVESKAQVKRHAVELVVVLLGTTADAEASRARLEERVARAAGVKPHLEVIAVPDSRAFAGLESTLLTPNALASAAAAPPPPMGQRARQTVQEVSAEVRKVWPSATMGALGSVAVESQATGIRLTVRHWGDSLPPTGKELLEKSLAAALESRVIILDEPLPLAKLNRARGDEAFLSAAGELARAARGFPEAVLCVERPAASPKRRRASEQALSAAFDQVVASAVRKQERAAEDFSLSVASDVCFAADEQAPPGADGAPTP
;
A
#
# COMPACT_ATOMS: atom_id res chain seq x y z
N MET A 1 -38.41 -61.89 -37.95
CA MET A 1 -37.49 -60.73 -38.04
C MET A 1 -38.31 -59.47 -37.80
N LYS A 2 -38.09 -58.75 -36.69
CA LYS A 2 -38.74 -57.46 -36.43
C LYS A 2 -37.79 -56.31 -36.83
N PRO A 3 -38.22 -55.37 -37.68
CA PRO A 3 -37.45 -54.19 -38.06
C PRO A 3 -37.72 -53.06 -37.06
N GLY A 4 -36.70 -52.55 -36.36
CA GLY A 4 -36.88 -51.38 -35.49
C GLY A 4 -35.75 -50.97 -34.53
N GLU A 5 -34.78 -51.82 -34.19
CA GLU A 5 -33.78 -51.52 -33.13
C GLU A 5 -32.36 -51.18 -33.62
N ALA A 6 -32.20 -50.75 -34.89
CA ALA A 6 -30.92 -50.87 -35.59
C ALA A 6 -29.87 -49.73 -35.49
N PRO A 7 -30.14 -48.46 -35.11
CA PRO A 7 -29.05 -47.45 -35.13
C PRO A 7 -28.22 -47.42 -33.83
N VAL A 8 -28.86 -47.46 -32.65
CA VAL A 8 -28.16 -47.32 -31.35
C VAL A 8 -27.41 -48.60 -30.96
N SER A 9 -27.96 -49.77 -31.30
CA SER A 9 -27.33 -51.06 -31.02
C SER A 9 -26.09 -51.31 -31.88
N LEU A 10 -26.10 -50.85 -33.14
CA LEU A 10 -24.97 -50.97 -34.06
C LEU A 10 -23.86 -49.97 -33.70
N ALA A 11 -24.20 -48.71 -33.43
CA ALA A 11 -23.25 -47.70 -32.96
C ALA A 11 -22.58 -48.09 -31.62
N ARG A 12 -23.35 -48.70 -30.70
CA ARG A 12 -22.80 -49.21 -29.43
C ARG A 12 -21.88 -50.42 -29.67
N ARG A 13 -22.23 -51.34 -30.57
CA ARG A 13 -21.38 -52.48 -30.93
C ARG A 13 -20.09 -52.06 -31.65
N THR A 14 -20.14 -51.10 -32.56
CA THR A 14 -18.96 -50.57 -33.26
C THR A 14 -18.06 -49.79 -32.31
N TRP A 15 -18.64 -48.97 -31.42
CA TRP A 15 -17.90 -48.32 -30.35
C TRP A 15 -17.21 -49.34 -29.44
N HIS A 16 -17.90 -50.43 -29.11
CA HIS A 16 -17.32 -51.47 -28.27
C HIS A 16 -16.12 -52.15 -28.92
N GLY A 17 -16.26 -52.57 -30.19
CA GLY A 17 -15.15 -53.14 -30.95
C GLY A 17 -13.96 -52.19 -31.13
N LEU A 18 -14.19 -50.87 -31.18
CA LEU A 18 -13.11 -49.87 -31.22
C LEU A 18 -12.33 -49.83 -29.90
N GLN A 19 -13.01 -49.85 -28.76
CA GLN A 19 -12.37 -49.86 -27.43
C GLN A 19 -11.54 -51.14 -27.23
N ASP A 20 -12.06 -52.27 -27.68
CA ASP A 20 -11.40 -53.56 -27.52
C ASP A 20 -10.17 -53.66 -28.45
N ARG A 21 -10.24 -53.11 -29.68
CA ARG A 21 -9.08 -52.94 -30.57
C ARG A 21 -8.03 -51.98 -30.00
N LEU A 22 -8.45 -50.88 -29.38
CA LEU A 22 -7.54 -49.92 -28.72
C LEU A 22 -6.73 -50.59 -27.61
N LEU A 23 -7.38 -51.35 -26.73
CA LEU A 23 -6.71 -52.10 -25.68
C LEU A 23 -5.80 -53.21 -26.20
N GLN A 24 -6.23 -53.91 -27.25
CA GLN A 24 -5.38 -54.90 -27.93
C GLN A 24 -4.13 -54.25 -28.53
N MET A 25 -4.24 -53.08 -29.16
CA MET A 25 -3.08 -52.30 -29.66
C MET A 25 -2.16 -51.80 -28.54
N LEU A 26 -2.72 -51.49 -27.36
CA LEU A 26 -1.97 -51.15 -26.15
C LEU A 26 -1.27 -52.36 -25.50
N GLY A 27 -1.52 -53.56 -26.01
CA GLY A 27 -0.63 -54.72 -25.87
C GLY A 27 -1.17 -55.92 -25.09
N LYS A 28 -2.36 -55.89 -24.46
CA LYS A 28 -2.93 -57.03 -23.68
C LYS A 28 -4.48 -57.00 -23.61
N GLY A 29 -5.12 -58.18 -23.43
CA GLY A 29 -6.57 -58.43 -23.54
C GLY A 29 -7.48 -57.96 -22.38
N GLU A 30 -8.79 -58.27 -22.49
CA GLU A 30 -9.89 -57.76 -21.63
C GLU A 30 -9.71 -57.99 -20.11
N ASP A 31 -9.07 -59.09 -19.71
CA ASP A 31 -8.89 -59.48 -18.29
C ASP A 31 -8.03 -58.50 -17.48
N ARG A 32 -7.31 -57.59 -18.12
CA ARG A 32 -6.39 -56.66 -17.44
C ARG A 32 -7.05 -55.37 -16.95
N ARG A 33 -8.26 -55.00 -17.38
CA ARG A 33 -8.95 -53.77 -16.89
C ARG A 33 -9.15 -53.84 -15.38
N ASN A 34 -9.71 -54.94 -14.89
CA ASN A 34 -9.92 -55.19 -13.46
C ASN A 34 -8.59 -55.32 -12.70
N ALA A 35 -7.54 -55.87 -13.34
CA ALA A 35 -6.22 -55.98 -12.72
C ALA A 35 -5.55 -54.61 -12.53
N VAL A 36 -5.62 -53.70 -13.52
CA VAL A 36 -5.11 -52.32 -13.40
C VAL A 36 -5.89 -51.55 -12.34
N VAL A 37 -7.23 -51.67 -12.34
CA VAL A 37 -8.07 -51.02 -11.33
C VAL A 37 -7.72 -51.52 -9.93
N ARG A 38 -7.56 -52.84 -9.76
CA ARG A 38 -7.15 -53.45 -8.49
C ARG A 38 -5.75 -53.00 -8.06
N GLN A 39 -4.80 -52.91 -8.98
CA GLN A 39 -3.45 -52.41 -8.70
C GLN A 39 -3.45 -50.95 -8.22
N MET A 40 -4.31 -50.09 -8.76
CA MET A 40 -4.43 -48.70 -8.30
C MET A 40 -5.22 -48.54 -7.00
N LEU A 41 -6.11 -49.50 -6.68
CA LEU A 41 -6.85 -49.54 -5.41
C LEU A 41 -5.95 -50.00 -4.26
N HIS A 42 -5.15 -51.04 -4.50
CA HIS A 42 -4.19 -51.55 -3.53
C HIS A 42 -3.08 -50.52 -3.27
N ARG A 43 -2.69 -50.39 -2.00
CA ARG A 43 -1.59 -49.53 -1.59
C ARG A 43 -0.71 -50.24 -0.58
N ASP A 44 0.58 -50.31 -0.87
CA ASP A 44 1.57 -50.78 0.09
C ASP A 44 1.90 -49.66 1.10
N ALA A 45 1.88 -49.99 2.39
CA ALA A 45 2.19 -49.04 3.47
C ALA A 45 3.60 -48.45 3.34
N ASN A 46 4.56 -49.26 2.86
CA ASN A 46 5.95 -48.87 2.66
C ASN A 46 6.15 -47.83 1.54
N GLU A 47 5.22 -47.72 0.58
CA GLU A 47 5.29 -46.70 -0.47
C GLU A 47 4.89 -45.29 0.04
N SER A 48 4.25 -45.20 1.21
CA SER A 48 3.80 -43.92 1.76
C SER A 48 4.98 -43.03 2.21
N LEU A 49 5.98 -43.60 2.87
CA LEU A 49 7.15 -42.87 3.33
C LEU A 49 8.02 -42.40 2.16
N SER A 50 8.24 -43.29 1.19
CA SER A 50 9.00 -42.98 -0.04
C SER A 50 8.36 -41.81 -0.80
N TYR A 51 7.03 -41.81 -0.94
CA TYR A 51 6.27 -40.71 -1.56
C TYR A 51 6.52 -39.35 -0.89
N TRP A 52 6.39 -39.27 0.44
CA TRP A 52 6.55 -38.00 1.15
C TRP A 52 7.99 -37.50 1.13
N LEU A 53 8.96 -38.41 1.22
CA LEU A 53 10.38 -38.08 1.11
C LEU A 53 10.72 -37.55 -0.30
N GLN A 54 10.26 -38.23 -1.35
CA GLN A 54 10.44 -37.80 -2.74
C GLN A 54 9.81 -36.42 -2.99
N LEU A 55 8.62 -36.16 -2.44
CA LEU A 55 7.98 -34.85 -2.53
C LEU A 55 8.79 -33.76 -1.83
N GLY A 56 9.23 -34.00 -0.59
CA GLY A 56 10.01 -33.03 0.18
C GLY A 56 11.34 -32.68 -0.50
N VAL A 57 12.06 -33.70 -0.98
CA VAL A 57 13.32 -33.52 -1.73
C VAL A 57 13.08 -32.76 -3.04
N SER A 58 12.03 -33.13 -3.80
CA SER A 58 11.67 -32.43 -5.03
C SER A 58 11.33 -30.96 -4.79
N VAL A 59 10.56 -30.63 -3.73
CA VAL A 59 10.22 -29.25 -3.36
C VAL A 59 11.48 -28.45 -3.00
N GLY A 60 12.41 -29.03 -2.23
CA GLY A 60 13.66 -28.39 -1.90
C GLY A 60 14.51 -28.06 -3.13
N ILE A 61 14.74 -29.05 -4.00
CA ILE A 61 15.53 -28.87 -5.23
C ILE A 61 14.83 -27.90 -6.19
N ALA A 62 13.50 -27.99 -6.35
CA ALA A 62 12.74 -27.09 -7.22
C ALA A 62 12.77 -25.65 -6.71
N THR A 63 12.60 -25.42 -5.41
CA THR A 63 12.63 -24.07 -4.82
C THR A 63 14.01 -23.45 -4.99
N LEU A 64 15.08 -24.17 -4.66
CA LEU A 64 16.46 -23.67 -4.84
C LEU A 64 16.79 -23.47 -6.33
N GLY A 65 16.40 -24.41 -7.20
CA GLY A 65 16.59 -24.29 -8.64
C GLY A 65 15.87 -23.09 -9.24
N LEU A 66 14.66 -22.80 -8.76
CA LEU A 66 13.90 -21.61 -9.13
C LEU A 66 14.62 -20.35 -8.68
N VAL A 67 15.07 -20.25 -7.42
CA VAL A 67 15.78 -19.05 -6.92
C VAL A 67 17.08 -18.80 -7.67
N VAL A 68 17.86 -19.86 -7.93
CA VAL A 68 19.11 -19.78 -8.73
C VAL A 68 18.82 -19.44 -10.20
N GLY A 69 17.59 -19.67 -10.69
CA GLY A 69 17.23 -19.45 -12.09
C GLY A 69 17.76 -20.55 -13.01
N SER A 70 17.87 -21.79 -12.53
CA SER A 70 18.38 -22.92 -13.30
C SER A 70 17.26 -23.86 -13.76
N ALA A 71 16.85 -23.70 -15.02
CA ALA A 71 15.86 -24.58 -15.64
C ALA A 71 16.24 -26.06 -15.57
N ALA A 72 17.54 -26.39 -15.70
CA ALA A 72 18.03 -27.77 -15.63
C ALA A 72 17.80 -28.40 -14.24
N VAL A 73 18.06 -27.65 -13.16
CA VAL A 73 17.83 -28.12 -11.78
C VAL A 73 16.32 -28.27 -11.52
N VAL A 74 15.51 -27.34 -12.02
CA VAL A 74 14.05 -27.40 -11.92
C VAL A 74 13.49 -28.64 -12.63
N ILE A 75 14.00 -28.95 -13.83
CA ILE A 75 13.63 -30.18 -14.56
C ILE A 75 14.07 -31.42 -13.77
N GLY A 76 15.27 -31.43 -13.20
CA GLY A 76 15.75 -32.51 -12.34
C GLY A 76 14.82 -32.77 -11.14
N ALA A 77 14.34 -31.71 -10.49
CA ALA A 77 13.36 -31.81 -9.41
C ALA A 77 12.03 -32.42 -9.87
N MET A 78 11.57 -32.09 -11.08
CA MET A 78 10.33 -32.62 -11.66
C MET A 78 10.40 -34.13 -11.92
N LEU A 79 11.57 -34.69 -12.25
CA LEU A 79 11.75 -36.13 -12.49
C LEU A 79 11.61 -36.97 -11.21
N ILE A 80 11.88 -36.37 -10.05
CA ILE A 80 11.82 -37.03 -8.73
C ILE A 80 10.39 -36.98 -8.15
N ALA A 81 9.56 -36.02 -8.61
CA ALA A 81 8.26 -35.72 -8.01
C ALA A 81 7.22 -36.85 -8.18
N PRO A 82 6.61 -37.35 -7.09
CA PRO A 82 5.72 -38.51 -7.18
C PRO A 82 4.23 -38.15 -7.44
N LEU A 83 3.93 -36.90 -7.82
CA LEU A 83 2.55 -36.39 -7.93
C LEU A 83 1.69 -37.07 -9.01
N MET A 84 2.30 -37.69 -10.03
CA MET A 84 1.54 -38.30 -11.12
C MET A 84 0.68 -39.49 -10.66
N GLY A 85 1.14 -40.31 -9.72
CA GLY A 85 0.39 -41.47 -9.24
C GLY A 85 -1.01 -41.09 -8.71
N PRO A 86 -1.11 -40.20 -7.70
CA PRO A 86 -2.40 -39.71 -7.19
C PRO A 86 -3.27 -39.02 -8.25
N ILE A 87 -2.68 -38.30 -9.21
CA ILE A 87 -3.43 -37.59 -10.25
C ILE A 87 -4.06 -38.57 -11.25
N VAL A 88 -3.29 -39.57 -11.68
CA VAL A 88 -3.79 -40.64 -12.56
C VAL A 88 -4.84 -41.48 -11.85
N ALA A 89 -4.66 -41.77 -10.55
CA ALA A 89 -5.67 -42.46 -9.75
C ALA A 89 -6.98 -41.65 -9.61
N LEU A 90 -6.88 -40.32 -9.45
CA LEU A 90 -8.04 -39.42 -9.47
C LEU A 90 -8.76 -39.48 -10.83
N ALA A 91 -8.01 -39.39 -11.93
CA ALA A 91 -8.57 -39.50 -13.28
C ALA A 91 -9.25 -40.85 -13.54
N MET A 92 -8.63 -41.96 -13.09
CA MET A 92 -9.23 -43.28 -13.19
C MET A 92 -10.50 -43.38 -12.32
N GLY A 93 -10.48 -42.85 -11.09
CA GLY A 93 -11.64 -42.82 -10.20
C GLY A 93 -12.82 -42.07 -10.80
N LEU A 94 -12.57 -40.94 -11.47
CA LEU A 94 -13.61 -40.18 -12.18
C LEU A 94 -14.14 -40.92 -13.40
N ALA A 95 -13.26 -41.54 -14.19
CA ALA A 95 -13.66 -42.29 -15.39
C ALA A 95 -14.46 -43.57 -15.07
N THR A 96 -14.09 -44.25 -13.98
CA THR A 96 -14.74 -45.48 -13.51
C THR A 96 -15.97 -45.20 -12.63
N GLY A 97 -16.05 -44.00 -12.05
CA GLY A 97 -17.09 -43.61 -11.11
C GLY A 97 -16.91 -44.18 -9.71
N SER A 98 -15.66 -44.40 -9.26
CA SER A 98 -15.33 -44.83 -7.90
C SER A 98 -15.20 -43.63 -6.96
N PRO A 99 -16.18 -43.36 -6.09
CA PRO A 99 -16.13 -42.20 -5.19
C PRO A 99 -15.01 -42.33 -4.15
N PHE A 100 -14.71 -43.55 -3.70
CA PHE A 100 -13.62 -43.79 -2.77
C PHE A 100 -12.26 -43.43 -3.38
N LEU A 101 -11.99 -43.90 -4.61
CA LEU A 101 -10.72 -43.61 -5.28
C LEU A 101 -10.56 -42.11 -5.56
N VAL A 102 -11.66 -41.44 -5.95
CA VAL A 102 -11.68 -39.98 -6.15
C VAL A 102 -11.34 -39.25 -4.87
N LEU A 103 -12.04 -39.53 -3.77
CA LEU A 103 -11.87 -38.80 -2.52
C LEU A 103 -10.50 -39.05 -1.89
N ARG A 104 -10.03 -40.31 -1.93
CA ARG A 104 -8.71 -40.70 -1.43
C ARG A 104 -7.60 -40.01 -2.22
N SER A 105 -7.69 -40.01 -3.54
CA SER A 105 -6.70 -39.39 -4.42
C SER A 105 -6.71 -37.87 -4.30
N ALA A 106 -7.89 -37.25 -4.25
CA ALA A 106 -8.05 -35.82 -4.03
C ALA A 106 -7.46 -35.40 -2.67
N GLY A 107 -7.77 -36.12 -1.58
CA GLY A 107 -7.19 -35.84 -0.27
C GLY A 107 -5.66 -35.89 -0.26
N ARG A 108 -5.06 -36.89 -0.94
CA ARG A 108 -3.60 -36.97 -1.11
C ARG A 108 -3.05 -35.77 -1.90
N ILE A 109 -3.69 -35.39 -3.00
CA ILE A 109 -3.27 -34.23 -3.81
C ILE A 109 -3.34 -32.94 -2.99
N LEU A 110 -4.43 -32.69 -2.26
CA LEU A 110 -4.58 -31.51 -1.41
C LEU A 110 -3.50 -31.44 -0.33
N LEU A 111 -3.20 -32.55 0.34
CA LEU A 111 -2.14 -32.58 1.33
C LEU A 111 -0.76 -32.33 0.70
N SER A 112 -0.49 -32.91 -0.48
CA SER A 112 0.75 -32.67 -1.21
C SER A 112 0.89 -31.21 -1.66
N ILE A 113 -0.19 -30.55 -2.09
CA ILE A 113 -0.22 -29.12 -2.40
C ILE A 113 0.16 -28.32 -1.15
N ALA A 114 -0.49 -28.59 -0.01
CA ALA A 114 -0.23 -27.88 1.24
C ALA A 114 1.23 -28.03 1.68
N VAL A 115 1.77 -29.25 1.64
CA VAL A 115 3.18 -29.54 1.96
C VAL A 115 4.13 -28.84 0.99
N ALA A 116 3.85 -28.86 -0.31
CA ALA A 116 4.72 -28.23 -1.31
C ALA A 116 4.75 -26.71 -1.17
N ILE A 117 3.58 -26.06 -1.02
CA ILE A 117 3.49 -24.61 -0.86
C ILE A 117 4.11 -24.17 0.46
N SER A 118 3.76 -24.81 1.58
CA SER A 118 4.31 -24.45 2.89
C SER A 118 5.82 -24.72 2.99
N GLY A 119 6.29 -25.84 2.42
CA GLY A 119 7.72 -26.16 2.36
C GLY A 119 8.50 -25.17 1.52
N ALA A 120 8.02 -24.82 0.32
CA ALA A 120 8.65 -23.80 -0.52
C ALA A 120 8.64 -22.41 0.16
N ALA A 121 7.50 -22.00 0.75
CA ALA A 121 7.39 -20.74 1.48
C ALA A 121 8.36 -20.68 2.67
N PHE A 122 8.46 -21.76 3.44
CA PHE A 122 9.39 -21.87 4.56
C PHE A 122 10.85 -21.71 4.08
N ILE A 123 11.25 -22.46 3.04
CA ILE A 123 12.58 -22.33 2.44
C ILE A 123 12.83 -20.88 2.00
N THR A 124 11.89 -20.26 1.28
CA THR A 124 12.02 -18.88 0.81
C THR A 124 12.20 -17.87 1.94
N VAL A 125 11.49 -18.01 3.06
CA VAL A 125 11.63 -17.10 4.21
C VAL A 125 13.02 -17.21 4.85
N LEU A 126 13.64 -18.39 4.81
CA LEU A 126 15.00 -18.59 5.31
C LEU A 126 16.09 -18.04 4.38
N LEU A 127 15.77 -17.80 3.10
CA LEU A 127 16.75 -17.31 2.13
C LEU A 127 16.99 -15.79 2.30
N PRO A 128 18.24 -15.31 2.23
CA PRO A 128 18.57 -13.89 2.38
C PRO A 128 18.38 -13.04 1.12
N PHE A 129 18.09 -13.66 -0.04
CA PHE A 129 17.94 -12.97 -1.33
C PHE A 129 16.59 -13.33 -1.97
N HIS A 130 15.84 -12.32 -2.40
CA HIS A 130 14.49 -12.44 -2.95
C HIS A 130 14.32 -11.77 -4.31
N GLU A 131 15.31 -11.93 -5.19
CA GLU A 131 15.28 -11.38 -6.55
C GLU A 131 14.29 -12.17 -7.43
N LEU A 132 13.49 -11.46 -8.24
CA LEU A 132 12.61 -12.08 -9.24
C LEU A 132 13.41 -12.36 -10.51
N ASN A 133 13.42 -13.61 -10.96
CA ASN A 133 14.09 -14.01 -12.20
C ASN A 133 13.09 -14.44 -13.29
N SER A 134 13.61 -14.67 -14.49
CA SER A 134 12.83 -15.09 -15.66
C SER A 134 12.17 -16.46 -15.46
N GLU A 135 12.81 -17.37 -14.73
CA GLU A 135 12.27 -18.72 -14.46
C GLU A 135 11.04 -18.67 -13.53
N LEU A 136 11.08 -17.88 -12.46
CA LEU A 136 9.92 -17.66 -11.59
C LEU A 136 8.77 -17.00 -12.37
N THR A 137 9.10 -15.98 -13.17
CA THR A 137 8.09 -15.24 -13.94
C THR A 137 7.41 -16.14 -14.96
N ALA A 138 8.18 -16.95 -15.70
CA ALA A 138 7.64 -17.90 -16.67
C ALA A 138 6.71 -18.96 -16.06
N ARG A 139 6.88 -19.29 -14.78
CA ARG A 139 6.01 -20.24 -14.04
C ARG A 139 4.84 -19.58 -13.32
N SER A 140 4.62 -18.28 -13.54
CA SER A 140 3.49 -17.51 -12.97
C SER A 140 2.54 -16.95 -14.02
N THR A 141 2.92 -16.97 -15.30
CA THR A 141 2.10 -16.50 -16.42
C THR A 141 1.42 -17.70 -17.09
N PRO A 142 0.12 -17.94 -16.86
CA PRO A 142 -0.57 -19.07 -17.48
C PRO A 142 -0.70 -18.87 -19.00
N THR A 143 -0.47 -19.93 -19.78
CA THR A 143 -0.63 -19.90 -21.24
C THR A 143 -1.52 -21.03 -21.75
N ALA A 144 -2.09 -20.86 -22.95
CA ALA A 144 -2.85 -21.93 -23.60
C ALA A 144 -1.97 -23.13 -24.01
N LEU A 145 -0.67 -22.89 -24.24
CA LEU A 145 0.30 -23.94 -24.56
C LEU A 145 0.55 -24.85 -23.36
N ASP A 146 0.53 -24.30 -22.13
CA ASP A 146 0.62 -25.10 -20.90
C ASP A 146 -0.54 -26.10 -20.78
N LEU A 147 -1.75 -25.71 -21.23
CA LEU A 147 -2.92 -26.59 -21.22
C LEU A 147 -2.77 -27.76 -22.19
N LEU A 148 -2.23 -27.49 -23.39
CA LEU A 148 -1.97 -28.54 -24.38
C LEU A 148 -0.88 -29.50 -23.91
N THR A 149 0.22 -28.97 -23.36
CA THR A 149 1.30 -29.80 -22.81
C THR A 149 0.81 -30.64 -21.64
N ALA A 150 -0.04 -30.09 -20.75
CA ALA A 150 -0.71 -30.82 -19.69
C ALA A 150 -1.59 -31.97 -20.23
N GLY A 151 -2.31 -31.75 -21.34
CA GLY A 151 -3.08 -32.79 -22.02
C GLY A 151 -2.21 -33.94 -22.56
N PHE A 152 -1.08 -33.63 -23.19
CA PHE A 152 -0.13 -34.66 -23.63
C PHE A 152 0.53 -35.40 -22.46
N CYS A 153 0.83 -34.71 -21.35
CA CYS A 153 1.29 -35.35 -20.12
C CYS A 153 0.27 -36.34 -19.57
N ALA A 154 -1.03 -36.01 -19.64
CA ALA A 154 -2.10 -36.91 -19.23
C ALA A 154 -2.12 -38.19 -20.08
N LEU A 155 -2.00 -38.05 -21.40
CA LEU A 155 -1.92 -39.19 -22.32
C LEU A 155 -0.73 -40.10 -21.98
N ALA A 156 0.44 -39.51 -21.75
CA ALA A 156 1.64 -40.26 -21.37
C ALA A 156 1.47 -40.97 -20.02
N GLY A 157 0.89 -40.30 -19.02
CA GLY A 157 0.62 -40.88 -17.70
C GLY A 157 -0.37 -42.04 -17.74
N VAL A 158 -1.45 -41.90 -18.51
CA VAL A 158 -2.42 -42.99 -18.72
C VAL A 158 -1.77 -44.15 -19.47
N TYR A 159 -1.04 -43.87 -20.55
CA TYR A 159 -0.34 -44.90 -21.32
C TYR A 159 0.64 -45.71 -20.45
N ALA A 160 1.45 -45.02 -19.64
CA ALA A 160 2.36 -45.63 -18.68
C ALA A 160 1.64 -46.56 -17.70
N SER A 161 0.50 -46.11 -17.16
CA SER A 161 -0.28 -46.89 -16.18
C SER A 161 -0.87 -48.19 -16.73
N LEU A 162 -1.02 -48.31 -18.06
CA LEU A 162 -1.64 -49.47 -18.71
C LEU A 162 -0.65 -50.62 -19.03
N ARG A 163 0.67 -50.38 -19.01
CA ARG A 163 1.68 -51.29 -19.63
C ARG A 163 2.57 -52.08 -18.64
N SER A 164 2.23 -52.17 -17.36
CA SER A 164 3.11 -52.71 -16.29
C SER A 164 3.69 -54.12 -16.56
N GLY A 165 5.02 -54.23 -16.58
CA GLY A 165 5.85 -55.46 -16.70
C GLY A 165 6.55 -55.56 -18.06
N SER A 166 7.86 -55.45 -18.24
CA SER A 166 9.04 -55.72 -17.38
C SER A 166 10.10 -54.61 -17.59
N ASP A 167 10.69 -54.08 -16.52
CA ASP A 167 11.77 -53.08 -16.45
C ASP A 167 11.57 -51.73 -17.19
N THR A 168 10.49 -51.55 -17.94
CA THR A 168 10.44 -50.59 -19.06
C THR A 168 9.08 -49.93 -19.29
N ALA A 169 8.15 -50.07 -18.33
CA ALA A 169 7.37 -48.89 -17.95
C ALA A 169 8.22 -47.97 -17.04
N ALA A 170 9.49 -48.32 -16.75
CA ALA A 170 10.24 -47.90 -15.58
C ALA A 170 11.01 -46.57 -15.68
N THR A 171 10.94 -45.89 -16.80
CA THR A 171 11.09 -44.43 -16.90
C THR A 171 9.88 -43.87 -17.63
N ALA A 172 8.77 -44.61 -17.77
CA ALA A 172 7.53 -44.22 -18.43
C ALA A 172 6.49 -43.97 -17.33
N ALA A 173 6.23 -42.78 -16.86
CA ALA A 173 6.40 -41.47 -17.44
C ALA A 173 7.37 -40.65 -16.58
N GLY A 174 8.64 -41.05 -16.49
CA GLY A 174 9.69 -40.32 -15.79
C GLY A 174 9.74 -38.81 -16.08
N THR A 175 9.33 -38.20 -17.19
CA THR A 175 8.91 -38.59 -18.58
C THR A 175 7.51 -38.35 -19.11
N SER A 176 6.53 -38.12 -18.26
CA SER A 176 5.66 -36.96 -18.47
C SER A 176 6.49 -35.71 -18.05
N ILE A 177 7.69 -35.62 -18.65
CA ILE A 177 8.91 -34.89 -18.27
C ILE A 177 8.49 -33.45 -18.03
N GLY A 178 8.72 -32.98 -16.81
CA GLY A 178 8.57 -31.58 -16.49
C GLY A 178 7.14 -31.10 -16.33
N ILE A 179 6.22 -31.91 -15.80
CA ILE A 179 4.89 -31.42 -15.44
C ILE A 179 5.02 -30.15 -14.61
N SER A 180 4.46 -29.06 -15.14
CA SER A 180 4.26 -27.73 -14.57
C SER A 180 3.33 -27.77 -13.36
N LEU A 181 3.57 -28.69 -12.41
CA LEU A 181 2.85 -28.73 -11.14
C LEU A 181 3.78 -28.42 -9.98
N VAL A 182 4.89 -29.16 -9.82
CA VAL A 182 5.81 -28.88 -8.69
C VAL A 182 6.42 -27.48 -8.81
N PRO A 183 6.98 -27.05 -9.96
CA PRO A 183 7.58 -25.73 -10.02
C PRO A 183 6.57 -24.59 -9.89
N PRO A 184 5.36 -24.64 -10.47
CA PRO A 184 4.33 -23.65 -10.16
C PRO A 184 3.84 -23.68 -8.70
N LEU A 185 3.79 -24.85 -8.03
CA LEU A 185 3.54 -24.90 -6.58
C LEU A 185 4.67 -24.25 -5.78
N CYS A 186 5.93 -24.50 -6.14
CA CYS A 186 7.09 -23.91 -5.48
C CYS A 186 7.19 -22.40 -5.76
N ALA A 187 6.89 -21.96 -6.98
CA ALA A 187 6.79 -20.54 -7.33
C ALA A 187 5.62 -19.86 -6.60
N SER A 188 4.50 -20.57 -6.40
CA SER A 188 3.39 -20.09 -5.59
C SER A 188 3.79 -19.94 -4.11
N GLY A 189 4.45 -20.95 -3.55
CA GLY A 189 5.02 -20.90 -2.20
C GLY A 189 6.09 -19.82 -2.03
N TYR A 190 6.96 -19.63 -3.04
CA TYR A 190 7.92 -18.53 -3.07
C TYR A 190 7.21 -17.17 -3.03
N GLY A 191 6.17 -16.98 -3.85
CA GLY A 191 5.37 -15.76 -3.83
C GLY A 191 4.69 -15.49 -2.49
N LEU A 192 4.25 -16.54 -1.78
CA LEU A 192 3.75 -16.41 -0.41
C LEU A 192 4.86 -16.05 0.57
N GLY A 193 6.04 -16.67 0.46
CA GLY A 193 7.20 -16.38 1.30
C GLY A 193 7.75 -14.96 1.13
N THR A 194 7.68 -14.39 -0.07
CA THR A 194 8.10 -13.00 -0.37
C THR A 194 6.98 -11.98 -0.28
N SER A 195 5.77 -12.38 0.14
CA SER A 195 4.57 -11.51 0.13
C SER A 195 4.23 -10.92 -1.25
N THR A 196 4.68 -11.55 -2.34
CA THR A 196 4.36 -11.15 -3.73
C THR A 196 3.11 -11.87 -4.21
N GLU A 197 1.96 -11.27 -3.91
CA GLU A 197 0.64 -11.86 -4.18
C GLU A 197 0.38 -12.16 -5.67
N SER A 198 0.88 -11.31 -6.58
CA SER A 198 0.74 -11.50 -8.02
C SER A 198 1.40 -12.80 -8.50
N LEU A 199 2.62 -13.07 -8.03
CA LEU A 199 3.38 -14.28 -8.35
C LEU A 199 2.68 -15.50 -7.75
N ALA A 200 2.27 -15.42 -6.48
CA ALA A 200 1.62 -16.52 -5.78
C ALA A 200 0.33 -16.98 -6.48
N ARG A 201 -0.53 -16.02 -6.85
CA ARG A 201 -1.81 -16.28 -7.54
C ARG A 201 -1.60 -16.75 -8.98
N GLY A 202 -0.70 -16.15 -9.73
CA GLY A 202 -0.41 -16.53 -11.12
C GLY A 202 0.11 -17.97 -11.23
N ALA A 203 1.11 -18.31 -10.39
CA ALA A 203 1.66 -19.66 -10.35
C ALA A 203 0.67 -20.70 -9.81
N GLY A 204 -0.13 -20.33 -8.81
CA GLY A 204 -1.21 -21.18 -8.29
C GLY A 204 -2.29 -21.46 -9.34
N LEU A 205 -2.63 -20.45 -10.16
CA LEU A 205 -3.56 -20.62 -11.26
C LEU A 205 -3.01 -21.56 -12.34
N LEU A 206 -1.75 -21.37 -12.76
CA LEU A 206 -1.08 -22.27 -13.72
C LEU A 206 -1.07 -23.72 -13.22
N PHE A 207 -0.76 -23.94 -11.94
CA PHE A 207 -0.85 -25.25 -11.31
C PHE A 207 -2.27 -25.83 -11.43
N LEU A 208 -3.28 -25.07 -11.01
CA LEU A 208 -4.67 -25.52 -10.98
C LEU A 208 -5.17 -25.89 -12.38
N THR A 209 -4.81 -25.08 -13.38
CA THR A 209 -5.23 -25.30 -14.75
C THR A 209 -4.60 -26.54 -15.35
N ASN A 210 -3.32 -26.77 -15.06
CA ASN A 210 -2.62 -27.98 -15.48
C ASN A 210 -3.19 -29.22 -14.78
N LEU A 211 -3.44 -29.14 -13.48
CA LEU A 211 -4.00 -30.24 -12.71
C LEU A 211 -5.35 -30.69 -13.30
N VAL A 212 -6.27 -29.76 -13.54
CA VAL A 212 -7.58 -30.10 -14.07
C VAL A 212 -7.53 -30.56 -15.51
N ALA A 213 -6.65 -29.99 -16.34
CA ALA A 213 -6.42 -30.50 -17.69
C ALA A 213 -5.97 -31.96 -17.68
N ILE A 214 -4.99 -32.29 -16.83
CA ILE A 214 -4.48 -33.66 -16.71
C ILE A 214 -5.59 -34.60 -16.24
N VAL A 215 -6.36 -34.19 -15.23
CA VAL A 215 -7.47 -35.01 -14.70
C VAL A 215 -8.56 -35.20 -15.76
N ALA A 216 -8.95 -34.16 -16.48
CA ALA A 216 -10.01 -34.24 -17.49
C ALA A 216 -9.60 -35.09 -18.70
N VAL A 217 -8.42 -34.83 -19.27
CA VAL A 217 -7.88 -35.59 -20.40
C VAL A 217 -7.60 -37.03 -19.99
N GLY A 218 -7.00 -37.24 -18.82
CA GLY A 218 -6.76 -38.59 -18.28
C GLY A 218 -8.06 -39.37 -18.08
N SER A 219 -9.09 -38.72 -17.54
CA SER A 219 -10.41 -39.36 -17.37
C SER A 219 -11.00 -39.73 -18.73
N ALA A 220 -10.94 -38.83 -19.72
CA ALA A 220 -11.40 -39.11 -21.08
C ALA A 220 -10.64 -40.27 -21.72
N CYS A 221 -9.32 -40.39 -21.48
CA CYS A 221 -8.51 -41.50 -21.98
C CYS A 221 -8.92 -42.84 -21.37
N PHE A 222 -9.13 -42.91 -20.05
CA PHE A 222 -9.62 -44.13 -19.39
C PHE A 222 -11.04 -44.50 -19.87
N LEU A 223 -11.91 -43.51 -20.06
CA LEU A 223 -13.24 -43.70 -20.66
C LEU A 223 -13.14 -44.25 -22.09
N ALA A 224 -12.26 -43.69 -22.91
CA ALA A 224 -12.01 -44.13 -24.29
C ALA A 224 -11.44 -45.57 -24.32
N ALA A 225 -10.58 -45.92 -23.37
CA ALA A 225 -10.06 -47.26 -23.19
C ALA A 225 -11.08 -48.26 -22.60
N GLY A 226 -12.33 -47.85 -22.33
CA GLY A 226 -13.38 -48.78 -21.91
C GLY A 226 -13.33 -49.20 -20.44
N PHE A 227 -12.65 -48.42 -19.58
CA PHE A 227 -12.63 -48.65 -18.13
C PHE A 227 -13.99 -48.42 -17.47
N ASN A 228 -14.95 -47.78 -18.15
CA ASN A 228 -16.33 -47.65 -17.66
C ASN A 228 -17.07 -48.99 -17.53
N ARG A 229 -16.54 -50.07 -18.12
CA ARG A 229 -17.09 -51.44 -18.07
C ARG A 229 -16.44 -52.31 -17.00
N ALA A 230 -15.40 -51.83 -16.32
CA ALA A 230 -14.77 -52.57 -15.23
C ALA A 230 -15.71 -52.63 -14.01
N ASP A 231 -15.74 -53.75 -13.31
CA ASP A 231 -16.53 -53.91 -12.08
C ASP A 231 -15.80 -53.27 -10.90
N VAL A 232 -15.82 -51.94 -10.87
CA VAL A 232 -15.06 -51.16 -9.88
C VAL A 232 -15.73 -51.18 -8.51
N LEU A 233 -17.06 -51.27 -8.45
CA LEU A 233 -17.81 -51.33 -7.20
C LEU A 233 -17.60 -52.65 -6.45
N GLY A 234 -17.51 -53.78 -7.15
CA GLY A 234 -17.14 -55.06 -6.56
C GLY A 234 -15.72 -55.03 -5.99
N LEU A 235 -14.76 -54.52 -6.78
CA LEU A 235 -13.36 -54.38 -6.38
C LEU A 235 -13.16 -53.42 -5.20
N GLU A 236 -13.91 -52.31 -5.15
CA GLU A 236 -13.86 -51.33 -4.07
C GLU A 236 -14.41 -51.90 -2.75
N ARG A 237 -15.49 -52.69 -2.81
CA ARG A 237 -16.04 -53.38 -1.63
C ARG A 237 -15.07 -54.43 -1.08
N ASP A 238 -14.43 -55.19 -1.95
CA ASP A 238 -13.42 -56.19 -1.57
C ASP A 238 -12.21 -55.55 -0.89
N GLU A 239 -11.78 -54.39 -1.39
CA GLU A 239 -10.64 -53.65 -0.82
C GLU A 239 -11.00 -52.97 0.51
N LEU A 240 -12.18 -52.35 0.61
CA LEU A 240 -12.70 -51.76 1.84
C LEU A 240 -12.93 -52.78 2.95
N ALA A 241 -13.16 -54.04 2.60
CA ALA A 241 -13.25 -55.15 3.55
C ALA A 241 -11.88 -55.62 4.06
N ARG A 242 -10.80 -55.37 3.31
CA ARG A 242 -9.42 -55.77 3.65
C ARG A 242 -8.58 -54.62 4.25
N GLY A 243 -8.88 -53.37 3.95
CA GLY A 243 -8.01 -52.22 4.24
C GLY A 243 -8.28 -51.47 5.55
N GLU A 244 -7.21 -51.01 6.20
CA GLU A 244 -7.21 -50.07 7.34
C GLU A 244 -7.35 -48.60 6.89
N ASP A 245 -8.28 -48.28 5.98
CA ASP A 245 -8.43 -46.89 5.50
C ASP A 245 -9.19 -45.98 6.50
N ALA A 246 -8.91 -44.67 6.47
CA ALA A 246 -9.48 -43.70 7.41
C ALA A 246 -11.03 -43.76 7.51
N PRO A 247 -11.61 -43.71 8.72
CA PRO A 247 -13.05 -43.90 8.93
C PRO A 247 -13.91 -42.85 8.20
N ILE A 248 -13.38 -41.63 8.03
CA ILE A 248 -14.06 -40.51 7.37
C ILE A 248 -14.21 -40.75 5.86
N ALA A 249 -13.16 -41.27 5.20
CA ALA A 249 -13.21 -41.57 3.76
C ALA A 249 -14.25 -42.68 3.47
N ARG A 250 -14.37 -43.65 4.39
CA ARG A 250 -15.35 -44.74 4.33
C ARG A 250 -16.79 -44.24 4.39
N VAL A 251 -17.09 -43.32 5.30
CA VAL A 251 -18.44 -42.76 5.49
C VAL A 251 -18.84 -41.89 4.30
N LEU A 252 -17.92 -41.03 3.82
CA LEU A 252 -18.23 -40.14 2.71
C LEU A 252 -18.35 -40.89 1.37
N ALA A 253 -17.52 -41.90 1.13
CA ALA A 253 -17.63 -42.76 -0.06
C ALA A 253 -19.00 -43.47 -0.13
N ARG A 254 -19.50 -43.98 1.02
CA ARG A 254 -20.84 -44.61 1.10
C ARG A 254 -21.99 -43.65 0.82
N ARG A 255 -21.86 -42.36 1.17
CA ARG A 255 -22.88 -41.35 0.84
C ARG A 255 -22.81 -40.90 -0.62
N LEU A 256 -21.62 -40.87 -1.21
CA LEU A 256 -21.45 -40.47 -2.61
C LEU A 256 -21.80 -41.61 -3.59
N SER A 257 -21.62 -42.87 -3.19
CA SER A 257 -21.94 -44.03 -4.03
C SER A 257 -23.42 -44.10 -4.39
N SER A 258 -24.33 -43.63 -3.52
CA SER A 258 -25.77 -43.61 -3.81
C SER A 258 -26.14 -42.65 -4.95
N LEU A 259 -25.35 -41.60 -5.21
CA LEU A 259 -25.54 -40.70 -6.35
C LEU A 259 -25.07 -41.36 -7.66
N PHE A 260 -23.98 -42.11 -7.60
CA PHE A 260 -23.39 -42.82 -8.75
C PHE A 260 -24.10 -44.13 -9.12
N GLU A 261 -24.84 -44.74 -8.20
CA GLU A 261 -25.70 -45.93 -8.43
C GLU A 261 -27.06 -45.57 -9.09
N SER A 262 -27.40 -44.28 -9.23
CA SER A 262 -28.66 -43.84 -9.84
C SER A 262 -28.76 -44.15 -11.34
N ARG A 263 -29.98 -44.15 -11.92
CA ARG A 263 -30.21 -44.32 -13.38
C ARG A 263 -29.39 -43.37 -14.27
N LEU A 264 -28.92 -42.24 -13.71
CA LEU A 264 -28.08 -41.25 -14.38
C LEU A 264 -26.57 -41.52 -14.25
N GLY A 265 -26.13 -42.52 -13.50
CA GLY A 265 -24.72 -42.83 -13.26
C GLY A 265 -23.84 -42.88 -14.52
N PRO A 266 -24.22 -43.60 -15.59
CA PRO A 266 -23.47 -43.62 -16.84
C PRO A 266 -23.35 -42.25 -17.54
N LEU A 267 -24.41 -41.44 -17.47
CA LEU A 267 -24.43 -40.08 -18.02
C LEU A 267 -23.52 -39.15 -17.21
N LEU A 268 -23.59 -39.24 -15.87
CA LEU A 268 -22.81 -38.42 -14.94
C LEU A 268 -21.31 -38.70 -15.09
N ARG A 269 -20.92 -39.96 -15.32
CA ARG A 269 -19.52 -40.38 -15.59
C ARG A 269 -18.97 -39.78 -16.88
N PHE A 270 -19.81 -39.65 -17.92
CA PHE A 270 -19.41 -39.04 -19.18
C PHE A 270 -19.35 -37.50 -19.06
N ILE A 271 -20.28 -36.87 -18.33
CA ILE A 271 -20.35 -35.41 -18.18
C ILE A 271 -19.24 -34.87 -17.25
N MET A 272 -18.86 -35.61 -16.20
CA MET A 272 -17.92 -35.13 -15.17
C MET A 272 -16.58 -34.61 -15.70
N PRO A 273 -15.86 -35.31 -16.60
CA PRO A 273 -14.58 -34.84 -17.14
C PRO A 273 -14.73 -33.51 -17.91
N PHE A 274 -15.81 -33.37 -18.69
CA PHE A 274 -16.09 -32.14 -19.43
C PHE A 274 -16.56 -31.00 -18.51
N ALA A 275 -17.32 -31.32 -17.46
CA ALA A 275 -17.72 -30.36 -16.44
C ALA A 275 -16.51 -29.84 -15.64
N LEU A 276 -15.57 -30.71 -15.27
CA LEU A 276 -14.29 -30.33 -14.65
C LEU A 276 -13.47 -29.43 -15.57
N LEU A 277 -13.34 -29.80 -16.84
CA LEU A 277 -12.62 -28.99 -17.83
C LEU A 277 -13.29 -27.61 -18.02
N ALA A 278 -14.61 -27.56 -18.10
CA ALA A 278 -15.37 -26.31 -18.23
C ALA A 278 -15.27 -25.43 -16.97
N LEU A 279 -15.27 -26.03 -15.77
CA LEU A 279 -15.11 -25.35 -14.49
C LEU A 279 -13.79 -24.57 -14.42
N VAL A 280 -12.72 -25.13 -15.00
CA VAL A 280 -11.39 -24.49 -15.03
C VAL A 280 -11.16 -23.63 -16.26
N TYR A 281 -11.83 -23.92 -17.36
CA TYR A 281 -11.77 -23.09 -18.56
C TYR A 281 -12.22 -21.64 -18.28
N LEU A 282 -13.22 -21.45 -17.41
CA LEU A 282 -13.73 -20.11 -17.06
C LEU A 282 -12.68 -19.21 -16.36
N PRO A 283 -12.05 -19.61 -15.23
CA PRO A 283 -11.01 -18.81 -14.59
C PRO A 283 -9.76 -18.68 -15.46
N LEU A 284 -9.35 -19.72 -16.20
CA LEU A 284 -8.22 -19.63 -17.12
C LEU A 284 -8.49 -18.63 -18.23
N ARG A 285 -9.68 -18.66 -18.85
CA ARG A 285 -10.07 -17.70 -19.89
C ARG A 285 -10.05 -16.27 -19.36
N ARG A 286 -10.48 -16.04 -18.12
CA ARG A 286 -10.42 -14.72 -17.49
C ARG A 286 -8.98 -14.24 -17.33
N ALA A 287 -8.09 -15.07 -16.82
CA ALA A 287 -6.67 -14.72 -16.65
C ALA A 287 -5.93 -14.54 -17.99
N LEU A 288 -6.20 -15.40 -18.97
CA LEU A 288 -5.65 -15.27 -20.32
C LEU A 288 -6.14 -13.99 -21.00
N ASN A 289 -7.41 -13.63 -20.83
CA ASN A 289 -7.94 -12.37 -21.35
C ASN A 289 -7.27 -11.16 -20.68
N GLU A 290 -6.98 -11.24 -19.38
CA GLU A 290 -6.29 -10.17 -18.65
C GLU A 290 -4.85 -9.99 -19.15
N VAL A 291 -4.10 -11.07 -19.34
CA VAL A 291 -2.74 -11.04 -19.92
C VAL A 291 -2.77 -10.60 -21.40
N ALA A 292 -3.72 -11.10 -22.19
CA ALA A 292 -3.86 -10.71 -23.59
C ALA A 292 -4.17 -9.22 -23.72
N TRP A 293 -5.01 -8.67 -22.82
CA TRP A 293 -5.24 -7.24 -22.73
C TRP A 293 -3.94 -6.49 -22.39
N GLU A 294 -3.19 -6.92 -21.37
CA GLU A 294 -1.92 -6.27 -21.00
C GLU A 294 -0.91 -6.25 -22.15
N VAL A 295 -0.76 -7.35 -22.90
CA VAL A 295 0.15 -7.44 -24.05
C VAL A 295 -0.31 -6.53 -25.19
N THR A 296 -1.60 -6.53 -25.50
CA THR A 296 -2.18 -5.70 -26.56
C THR A 296 -1.98 -4.22 -26.25
N VAL A 297 -2.22 -3.83 -24.99
CA VAL A 297 -2.06 -2.44 -24.54
C VAL A 297 -0.60 -2.03 -24.50
N ARG A 298 0.32 -2.88 -24.02
CA ARG A 298 1.77 -2.57 -24.07
C ARG A 298 2.27 -2.36 -25.50
N ARG A 299 1.80 -3.18 -26.45
CA ARG A 299 2.11 -3.01 -27.87
C ARG A 299 1.55 -1.71 -28.40
N ALA A 300 0.28 -1.40 -28.10
CA ALA A 300 -0.36 -0.16 -28.54
C ALA A 300 0.30 1.10 -27.94
N VAL A 301 0.72 1.05 -26.67
CA VAL A 301 1.48 2.14 -26.02
C VAL A 301 2.82 2.33 -26.73
N ARG A 302 3.52 1.25 -27.07
CA ARG A 302 4.80 1.34 -27.81
C ARG A 302 4.60 1.94 -29.21
N GLU A 303 3.60 1.47 -29.96
CA GLU A 303 3.23 2.03 -31.26
C GLU A 303 2.74 3.49 -31.17
N ALA A 304 2.15 3.90 -30.05
CA ALA A 304 1.76 5.28 -29.80
C ALA A 304 2.99 6.18 -29.54
N LEU A 305 3.96 5.70 -28.75
CA LEU A 305 5.22 6.40 -28.49
C LEU A 305 6.07 6.52 -29.76
N ASP A 306 6.19 5.44 -30.54
CA ASP A 306 7.00 5.42 -31.78
C ASP A 306 6.46 6.35 -32.87
N ALA A 307 5.14 6.60 -32.85
CA ALA A 307 4.47 7.47 -33.80
C ALA A 307 4.29 8.91 -33.27
N GLU A 308 4.89 9.26 -32.14
CA GLU A 308 4.91 10.63 -31.65
C GLU A 308 5.89 11.48 -32.47
N GLN A 309 5.50 12.71 -32.79
CA GLN A 309 6.29 13.57 -33.70
C GLN A 309 7.48 14.24 -33.00
N LYS A 310 7.42 14.38 -31.67
CA LYS A 310 8.48 15.01 -30.87
C LYS A 310 9.43 13.94 -30.35
N PRO A 311 10.75 14.17 -30.38
CA PRO A 311 11.72 13.19 -29.91
C PRO A 311 11.57 12.97 -28.40
N ILE A 312 11.36 11.70 -28.04
CA ILE A 312 11.20 11.23 -26.66
C ILE A 312 12.58 10.90 -26.09
N VAL A 313 12.92 11.50 -24.95
CA VAL A 313 14.19 11.31 -24.24
C VAL A 313 14.13 10.08 -23.35
N GLU A 314 13.04 9.94 -22.60
CA GLU A 314 12.79 8.81 -21.70
C GLU A 314 11.30 8.50 -21.70
N SER A 315 10.95 7.22 -21.64
CA SER A 315 9.58 6.80 -21.40
C SER A 315 9.54 5.65 -20.41
N LYS A 316 8.62 5.74 -19.45
CA LYS A 316 8.32 4.68 -18.49
C LYS A 316 6.84 4.35 -18.59
N ALA A 317 6.55 3.11 -18.98
CA ALA A 317 5.19 2.61 -19.12
C ALA A 317 4.96 1.47 -18.12
N GLN A 318 3.97 1.62 -17.24
CA GLN A 318 3.44 0.54 -16.42
C GLN A 318 2.00 0.23 -16.83
N VAL A 319 1.76 -1.03 -17.20
CA VAL A 319 0.43 -1.54 -17.55
C VAL A 319 0.12 -2.69 -16.61
N LYS A 320 -0.90 -2.54 -15.77
CA LYS A 320 -1.36 -3.54 -14.79
C LYS A 320 -2.87 -3.46 -14.62
N ARG A 321 -3.57 -4.61 -14.66
CA ARG A 321 -4.99 -4.75 -14.23
C ARG A 321 -5.92 -3.62 -14.73
N HIS A 322 -5.93 -3.34 -16.04
CA HIS A 322 -6.77 -2.29 -16.62
C HIS A 322 -6.41 -0.84 -16.23
N ALA A 323 -5.22 -0.62 -15.68
CA ALA A 323 -4.63 0.69 -15.48
C ALA A 323 -3.38 0.84 -16.36
N VAL A 324 -3.23 2.02 -16.95
CA VAL A 324 -2.08 2.40 -17.77
C VAL A 324 -1.50 3.67 -17.16
N GLU A 325 -0.29 3.57 -16.64
CA GLU A 325 0.52 4.69 -16.18
C GLU A 325 1.66 4.91 -17.16
N LEU A 326 1.73 6.10 -17.73
CA LEU A 326 2.72 6.45 -18.73
C LEU A 326 3.37 7.79 -18.38
N VAL A 327 4.68 7.76 -18.15
CA VAL A 327 5.51 8.95 -17.98
C VAL A 327 6.37 9.10 -19.23
N VAL A 328 6.27 10.25 -19.89
CA VAL A 328 7.01 10.55 -21.13
C VAL A 328 7.77 11.85 -20.95
N VAL A 329 9.08 11.81 -21.19
CA VAL A 329 9.95 12.98 -21.23
C VAL A 329 10.25 13.28 -22.69
N LEU A 330 9.85 14.45 -23.17
CA LEU A 330 10.02 14.88 -24.57
C LEU A 330 10.83 16.16 -24.68
N LEU A 331 11.46 16.37 -25.84
CA LEU A 331 12.13 17.63 -26.16
C LEU A 331 11.13 18.62 -26.75
N GLY A 332 10.98 19.80 -26.12
CA GLY A 332 10.06 20.84 -26.60
C GLY A 332 9.63 21.83 -25.53
N THR A 333 8.55 22.55 -25.83
CA THR A 333 7.92 23.55 -24.95
C THR A 333 6.82 22.92 -24.07
N THR A 334 6.36 23.66 -23.06
CA THR A 334 5.19 23.24 -22.25
C THR A 334 3.93 23.03 -23.10
N ALA A 335 3.72 23.86 -24.14
CA ALA A 335 2.62 23.69 -25.10
C ALA A 335 2.77 22.41 -25.94
N ASP A 336 4.01 22.04 -26.32
CA ASP A 336 4.27 20.76 -27.00
C ASP A 336 3.97 19.57 -26.06
N ALA A 337 4.25 19.70 -24.76
CA ALA A 337 3.94 18.71 -23.74
C ALA A 337 2.43 18.47 -23.64
N GLU A 338 1.64 19.54 -23.55
CA GLU A 338 0.17 19.46 -23.47
C GLU A 338 -0.43 18.87 -24.76
N ALA A 339 0.05 19.30 -25.93
CA ALA A 339 -0.42 18.77 -27.21
C ALA A 339 -0.09 17.27 -27.37
N SER A 340 1.11 16.85 -26.95
CA SER A 340 1.52 15.44 -26.99
C SER A 340 0.76 14.59 -25.96
N ARG A 341 0.49 15.15 -24.78
CA ARG A 341 -0.36 14.52 -23.75
C ARG A 341 -1.75 14.21 -24.32
N ALA A 342 -2.41 15.18 -24.96
CA ALA A 342 -3.74 14.98 -25.52
C ALA A 342 -3.76 13.89 -26.60
N ARG A 343 -2.77 13.88 -27.51
CA ARG A 343 -2.65 12.86 -28.57
C ARG A 343 -2.39 11.45 -28.02
N LEU A 344 -1.46 11.32 -27.07
CA LEU A 344 -1.14 10.05 -26.42
C LEU A 344 -2.33 9.54 -25.59
N GLU A 345 -3.01 10.43 -24.87
CA GLU A 345 -4.21 10.08 -24.11
C GLU A 345 -5.30 9.51 -25.01
N GLU A 346 -5.57 10.17 -26.13
CA GLU A 346 -6.58 9.71 -27.07
C GLU A 346 -6.24 8.36 -27.73
N ARG A 347 -4.98 8.18 -28.19
CA ARG A 347 -4.54 6.94 -28.85
C ARG A 347 -4.47 5.76 -27.88
N VAL A 348 -3.91 5.97 -26.68
CA VAL A 348 -3.81 4.94 -25.66
C VAL A 348 -5.18 4.60 -25.10
N ALA A 349 -6.06 5.58 -24.87
CA ALA A 349 -7.43 5.31 -24.42
C ALA A 349 -8.23 4.51 -25.45
N ARG A 350 -8.10 4.81 -26.74
CA ARG A 350 -8.74 4.04 -27.82
C ARG A 350 -8.27 2.59 -27.87
N ALA A 351 -6.99 2.33 -27.64
CA ALA A 351 -6.44 0.98 -27.69
C ALA A 351 -6.69 0.18 -26.40
N ALA A 352 -6.64 0.84 -25.24
CA ALA A 352 -6.79 0.19 -23.93
C ALA A 352 -8.25 0.06 -23.48
N GLY A 353 -9.15 0.89 -24.01
CA GLY A 353 -10.55 0.96 -23.58
C GLY A 353 -10.74 1.56 -22.17
N VAL A 354 -9.67 2.12 -21.60
CA VAL A 354 -9.62 2.74 -20.27
C VAL A 354 -8.85 4.05 -20.37
N LYS A 355 -9.17 5.02 -19.51
CA LYS A 355 -8.48 6.31 -19.49
C LYS A 355 -7.08 6.14 -18.85
N PRO A 356 -5.98 6.34 -19.59
CA PRO A 356 -4.62 6.23 -19.04
C PRO A 356 -4.30 7.42 -18.13
N HIS A 357 -3.47 7.19 -17.11
CA HIS A 357 -2.83 8.25 -16.36
C HIS A 357 -1.52 8.63 -17.06
N LEU A 358 -1.48 9.82 -17.64
CA LEU A 358 -0.34 10.33 -18.40
C LEU A 358 0.30 11.53 -17.73
N GLU A 359 1.62 11.46 -17.57
CA GLU A 359 2.47 12.58 -17.19
C GLU A 359 3.46 12.82 -18.33
N VAL A 360 3.40 14.02 -18.92
CA VAL A 360 4.27 14.40 -20.04
C VAL A 360 5.10 15.60 -19.61
N ILE A 361 6.41 15.40 -19.56
CA ILE A 361 7.39 16.39 -19.11
C ILE A 361 8.14 16.89 -20.34
N ALA A 362 8.08 18.19 -20.61
CA ALA A 362 8.85 18.82 -21.67
C ALA A 362 10.18 19.34 -21.15
N VAL A 363 11.26 18.96 -21.82
CA VAL A 363 12.61 19.48 -21.60
C VAL A 363 12.95 20.42 -22.77
N PRO A 364 13.34 21.67 -22.50
CA PRO A 364 13.70 22.62 -23.54
C PRO A 364 14.87 22.12 -24.39
N ASP A 365 14.85 22.42 -25.70
CA ASP A 365 15.96 22.09 -26.59
C ASP A 365 17.14 23.06 -26.45
N SER A 366 18.28 22.74 -27.07
CA SER A 366 19.49 23.57 -27.00
C SER A 366 19.30 24.98 -27.58
N ARG A 367 18.30 25.19 -28.45
CA ARG A 367 17.95 26.51 -29.01
C ARG A 367 17.15 27.34 -28.03
N ALA A 368 16.23 26.74 -27.27
CA ALA A 368 15.57 27.38 -26.15
C ALA A 368 16.59 27.73 -25.05
N PHE A 369 17.60 26.88 -24.84
CA PHE A 369 18.71 27.16 -23.94
C PHE A 369 19.59 28.32 -24.44
N ALA A 370 19.91 28.36 -25.75
CA ALA A 370 20.63 29.48 -26.37
C ALA A 370 19.81 30.78 -26.43
N GLY A 371 18.48 30.67 -26.54
CA GLY A 371 17.53 31.77 -26.40
C GLY A 371 17.52 32.32 -24.98
N LEU A 372 17.54 31.45 -23.97
CA LEU A 372 17.73 31.82 -22.57
C LEU A 372 19.10 32.44 -22.34
N GLU A 373 20.16 31.86 -22.90
CA GLU A 373 21.53 32.36 -22.78
C GLU A 373 21.67 33.75 -23.44
N SER A 374 21.12 33.96 -24.64
CA SER A 374 21.09 35.28 -25.28
C SER A 374 20.22 36.28 -24.52
N THR A 375 19.10 35.85 -23.94
CA THR A 375 18.25 36.70 -23.08
C THR A 375 18.95 37.07 -21.77
N LEU A 376 19.75 36.16 -21.20
CA LEU A 376 20.58 36.39 -20.01
C LEU A 376 21.82 37.25 -20.29
N LEU A 377 22.37 37.17 -21.50
CA LEU A 377 23.54 37.95 -21.96
C LEU A 377 23.18 39.35 -22.47
N THR A 378 21.90 39.64 -22.74
CA THR A 378 21.45 40.96 -23.19
C THR A 378 21.23 41.89 -21.99
N PRO A 379 22.00 42.99 -21.82
CA PRO A 379 21.96 43.82 -20.60
C PRO A 379 20.59 44.43 -20.28
N ASN A 380 19.75 44.63 -21.29
CA ASN A 380 18.48 45.36 -21.16
C ASN A 380 17.23 44.47 -21.00
N ALA A 381 17.30 43.16 -21.24
CA ALA A 381 16.15 42.26 -21.01
C ALA A 381 15.93 42.01 -19.50
N LEU A 382 17.02 41.97 -18.73
CA LEU A 382 17.00 41.87 -17.26
C LEU A 382 16.48 43.16 -16.59
N ALA A 383 16.42 44.31 -17.28
CA ALA A 383 15.91 45.55 -16.69
C ALA A 383 14.36 45.61 -16.63
N SER A 384 13.67 44.91 -17.55
CA SER A 384 12.19 44.87 -17.57
C SER A 384 11.61 43.61 -16.90
N ALA A 385 12.40 42.54 -16.76
CA ALA A 385 12.01 41.29 -16.12
C ALA A 385 12.71 41.02 -14.77
N ALA A 386 13.53 41.95 -14.26
CA ALA A 386 13.98 41.87 -12.88
C ALA A 386 12.79 42.09 -11.96
N ALA A 387 12.24 40.98 -11.45
CA ALA A 387 11.68 40.96 -10.12
C ALA A 387 12.61 41.79 -9.22
N ALA A 388 12.03 42.77 -8.53
CA ALA A 388 12.74 43.75 -7.72
C ALA A 388 13.90 43.09 -6.97
N PRO A 389 15.09 43.73 -6.90
CA PRO A 389 16.22 43.18 -6.16
C PRO A 389 15.71 42.70 -4.80
N PRO A 390 16.10 41.48 -4.36
CA PRO A 390 15.62 40.94 -3.11
C PRO A 390 15.74 42.01 -2.04
N PRO A 391 14.66 42.32 -1.28
CA PRO A 391 14.66 43.46 -0.39
C PRO A 391 15.93 43.38 0.48
N PRO A 392 16.69 44.48 0.66
CA PRO A 392 17.88 44.49 1.49
C PRO A 392 17.58 43.78 2.81
N MET A 393 18.54 43.06 3.41
CA MET A 393 18.25 42.20 4.58
C MET A 393 17.39 42.89 5.65
N GLY A 394 17.56 44.20 5.86
CA GLY A 394 16.70 44.99 6.76
C GLY A 394 15.22 45.07 6.35
N GLN A 395 14.90 45.12 5.06
CA GLN A 395 13.53 45.11 4.54
C GLN A 395 12.89 43.71 4.58
N ARG A 396 13.68 42.64 4.34
CA ARG A 396 13.22 41.25 4.57
C ARG A 396 12.93 41.00 6.05
N ALA A 397 13.84 41.40 6.94
CA ALA A 397 13.63 41.28 8.38
C ALA A 397 12.37 42.05 8.83
N ARG A 398 12.12 43.24 8.29
CA ARG A 398 10.89 44.01 8.56
C ARG A 398 9.63 43.32 8.04
N GLN A 399 9.67 42.72 6.84
CA GLN A 399 8.54 41.94 6.30
C GLN A 399 8.23 40.72 7.18
N THR A 400 9.25 39.96 7.57
CA THR A 400 9.07 38.81 8.48
C THR A 400 8.51 39.22 9.83
N VAL A 401 9.01 40.32 10.43
CA VAL A 401 8.45 40.86 11.68
C VAL A 401 6.99 41.27 11.49
N GLN A 402 6.63 41.88 10.36
CA GLN A 402 5.25 42.28 10.07
C GLN A 402 4.32 41.06 9.91
N GLU A 403 4.72 40.06 9.14
CA GLU A 403 3.96 38.82 8.94
C GLU A 403 3.73 38.07 10.25
N VAL A 404 4.78 37.86 11.04
CA VAL A 404 4.70 37.21 12.35
C VAL A 404 3.83 38.03 13.30
N SER A 405 3.96 39.36 13.32
CA SER A 405 3.12 40.22 14.17
C SER A 405 1.64 40.20 13.77
N ALA A 406 1.33 39.97 12.49
CA ALA A 406 -0.04 39.87 12.00
C ALA A 406 -0.68 38.56 12.46
N GLU A 407 0.05 37.45 12.42
CA GLU A 407 -0.43 36.17 12.95
C GLU A 407 -0.63 36.21 14.46
N VAL A 408 0.28 36.84 15.21
CA VAL A 408 0.09 37.04 16.66
C VAL A 408 -1.19 37.82 16.94
N ARG A 409 -1.48 38.88 16.17
CA ARG A 409 -2.73 39.66 16.34
C ARG A 409 -3.99 38.85 16.08
N LYS A 410 -3.99 37.92 15.12
CA LYS A 410 -5.15 37.08 14.80
C LYS A 410 -5.50 36.13 15.94
N VAL A 411 -4.49 35.60 16.61
CA VAL A 411 -4.63 34.60 17.66
C VAL A 411 -4.71 35.24 19.06
N TRP A 412 -4.39 36.52 19.20
CA TRP A 412 -4.35 37.20 20.49
C TRP A 412 -5.74 37.36 21.12
N PRO A 413 -5.97 36.85 22.34
CA PRO A 413 -7.25 36.95 23.02
C PRO A 413 -7.42 38.33 23.69
N SER A 414 -7.73 39.37 22.90
CA SER A 414 -7.85 40.75 23.38
C SER A 414 -8.96 40.97 24.43
N ALA A 415 -10.01 40.15 24.40
CA ALA A 415 -11.13 40.24 25.34
C ALA A 415 -10.76 39.86 26.78
N THR A 416 -9.75 39.00 26.98
CA THR A 416 -9.33 38.51 28.30
C THR A 416 -7.97 39.03 28.72
N MET A 417 -7.06 39.26 27.76
CA MET A 417 -5.67 39.68 28.03
C MET A 417 -5.43 41.17 27.76
N GLY A 418 -6.47 41.91 27.36
CA GLY A 418 -6.39 43.31 26.99
C GLY A 418 -5.64 43.57 25.69
N ALA A 419 -5.41 44.85 25.39
CA ALA A 419 -4.96 45.28 24.07
C ALA A 419 -3.50 44.85 23.80
N LEU A 420 -3.24 44.30 22.62
CA LEU A 420 -1.88 43.98 22.18
C LEU A 420 -1.12 45.29 21.87
N GLY A 421 0.05 45.48 22.48
CA GLY A 421 0.91 46.63 22.23
C GLY A 421 1.88 46.38 21.07
N SER A 422 3.04 45.79 21.37
CA SER A 422 4.09 45.52 20.38
C SER A 422 4.58 44.09 20.47
N VAL A 423 4.98 43.52 19.33
CA VAL A 423 5.59 42.20 19.25
C VAL A 423 6.99 42.38 18.69
N ALA A 424 8.02 41.99 19.46
CA ALA A 424 9.37 41.90 18.98
C ALA A 424 9.69 40.45 18.60
N VAL A 425 10.30 40.25 17.44
CA VAL A 425 10.62 38.93 16.90
C VAL A 425 12.14 38.79 16.84
N GLU A 426 12.66 37.78 17.52
CA GLU A 426 14.06 37.40 17.46
C GLU A 426 14.18 35.99 16.88
N SER A 427 14.99 35.86 15.83
CA SER A 427 15.30 34.56 15.24
C SER A 427 16.43 33.90 16.04
N GLN A 428 16.24 32.65 16.47
CA GLN A 428 17.23 31.85 17.17
C GLN A 428 17.47 30.53 16.43
N ALA A 429 18.62 29.89 16.68
CA ALA A 429 18.97 28.61 16.04
C ALA A 429 17.95 27.48 16.28
N THR A 430 17.15 27.58 17.35
CA THR A 430 16.19 26.55 17.78
C THR A 430 14.72 26.93 17.58
N GLY A 431 14.44 28.10 16.99
CA GLY A 431 13.09 28.61 16.76
C GLY A 431 12.97 30.14 16.81
N ILE A 432 11.74 30.62 16.86
CA ILE A 432 11.41 32.05 16.91
C ILE A 432 11.09 32.43 18.37
N ARG A 433 11.78 33.43 18.90
CA ARG A 433 11.46 34.04 20.20
C ARG A 433 10.60 35.28 19.98
N LEU A 434 9.42 35.30 20.58
CA LEU A 434 8.48 36.41 20.50
C LEU A 434 8.40 37.11 21.85
N THR A 435 8.78 38.38 21.91
CA THR A 435 8.51 39.22 23.09
C THR A 435 7.21 39.96 22.87
N VAL A 436 6.19 39.61 23.62
CA VAL A 436 4.83 40.15 23.47
C VAL A 436 4.56 41.15 24.58
N ARG A 437 4.43 42.42 24.19
CA ARG A 437 4.06 43.53 25.06
C ARG A 437 2.58 43.83 24.92
N HIS A 438 1.83 43.81 26.01
CA HIS A 438 0.39 44.03 26.01
C HIS A 438 -0.11 44.77 27.25
N TRP A 439 -1.31 45.32 27.15
CA TRP A 439 -2.00 46.04 28.20
C TRP A 439 -2.86 45.07 29.00
N GLY A 440 -2.48 44.75 30.23
CA GLY A 440 -3.17 43.75 31.03
C GLY A 440 -2.28 43.06 32.06
N ASP A 441 -2.81 41.98 32.64
CA ASP A 441 -2.09 41.13 33.60
C ASP A 441 -1.28 40.03 32.89
N SER A 442 -0.28 39.47 33.58
CA SER A 442 0.61 38.43 33.03
C SER A 442 -0.16 37.21 32.50
N LEU A 443 0.32 36.64 31.39
CA LEU A 443 -0.17 35.40 30.79
C LEU A 443 -0.11 34.23 31.80
N PRO A 444 -1.25 33.59 32.12
CA PRO A 444 -1.22 32.36 32.91
C PRO A 444 -0.46 31.27 32.13
N PRO A 445 0.25 30.36 32.83
CA PRO A 445 1.13 29.38 32.19
C PRO A 445 0.41 28.49 31.17
N THR A 446 -0.84 28.12 31.44
CA THR A 446 -1.67 27.35 30.51
C THR A 446 -2.06 28.13 29.26
N GLY A 447 -2.34 29.43 29.41
CA GLY A 447 -2.65 30.32 28.28
C GLY A 447 -1.43 30.54 27.40
N LYS A 448 -0.25 30.67 28.02
CA LYS A 448 1.04 30.78 27.32
C LYS A 448 1.32 29.53 26.46
N GLU A 449 1.18 28.34 27.01
CA GLU A 449 1.45 27.09 26.28
C GLU A 449 0.49 26.90 25.10
N LEU A 450 -0.79 27.27 25.26
CA LEU A 450 -1.79 27.20 24.19
C LEU A 450 -1.46 28.17 23.05
N LEU A 451 -1.06 29.40 23.39
CA LEU A 451 -0.67 30.42 22.40
C LEU A 451 0.61 29.99 21.65
N GLU A 452 1.61 29.45 22.36
CA GLU A 452 2.82 28.89 21.76
C GLU A 452 2.52 27.78 20.77
N LYS A 453 1.62 26.83 21.11
CA LYS A 453 1.21 25.75 20.20
C LYS A 453 0.46 26.27 18.97
N SER A 454 -0.46 27.21 19.16
CA SER A 454 -1.23 27.80 18.06
C SER A 454 -0.34 28.57 17.09
N LEU A 455 0.62 29.34 17.61
CA LEU A 455 1.56 30.09 16.78
C LEU A 455 2.61 29.17 16.12
N ALA A 456 3.03 28.10 16.78
CA ALA A 456 3.93 27.12 16.18
C ALA A 456 3.28 26.40 14.99
N ALA A 457 1.97 26.13 15.05
CA ALA A 457 1.22 25.57 13.94
C ALA A 457 1.04 26.57 12.79
N ALA A 458 0.76 27.84 13.08
CA ALA A 458 0.57 28.88 12.07
C ALA A 458 1.86 29.30 11.35
N LEU A 459 3.00 29.27 12.06
CA LEU A 459 4.30 29.71 11.55
C LEU A 459 5.22 28.54 11.12
N GLU A 460 4.73 27.30 11.19
CA GLU A 460 5.48 26.06 10.91
C GLU A 460 6.86 26.00 11.60
N SER A 461 7.01 26.66 12.74
CA SER A 461 8.28 26.89 13.44
C SER A 461 8.07 26.81 14.95
N ARG A 462 9.07 26.37 15.70
CA ARG A 462 8.98 26.37 17.17
C ARG A 462 8.95 27.81 17.68
N VAL A 463 7.94 28.15 18.47
CA VAL A 463 7.75 29.50 19.04
C VAL A 463 7.93 29.47 20.55
N ILE A 464 8.67 30.44 21.08
CA ILE A 464 8.82 30.68 22.53
C ILE A 464 8.36 32.10 22.83
N ILE A 465 7.39 32.26 23.74
CA ILE A 465 6.86 33.57 24.11
C ILE A 465 7.54 34.09 25.37
N LEU A 466 8.00 35.32 25.33
CA LEU A 466 8.35 36.13 26.49
C LEU A 466 7.20 37.13 26.72
N ASP A 467 6.55 37.02 27.86
CA ASP A 467 5.40 37.85 28.24
C ASP A 467 5.86 39.10 28.99
N GLU A 468 5.52 40.29 28.46
CA GLU A 468 5.81 41.58 29.08
C GLU A 468 4.49 42.37 29.27
N PRO A 469 3.75 42.11 30.36
CA PRO A 469 2.48 42.79 30.64
C PRO A 469 2.70 44.20 31.18
N LEU A 470 1.78 45.11 30.82
CA LEU A 470 1.66 46.44 31.44
C LEU A 470 0.33 46.51 32.20
N PRO A 471 0.35 46.34 33.54
CA PRO A 471 -0.88 46.29 34.31
C PRO A 471 -1.55 47.65 34.39
N LEU A 472 -2.87 47.66 34.21
CA LEU A 472 -3.73 48.86 34.27
C LEU A 472 -4.22 49.16 35.69
N ALA A 473 -3.96 48.28 36.65
CA ALA A 473 -4.41 48.45 38.02
C ALA A 473 -3.69 49.63 38.71
N LYS A 474 -4.47 50.50 39.36
CA LYS A 474 -3.95 51.61 40.17
C LYS A 474 -3.20 51.06 41.38
N LEU A 475 -1.89 51.33 41.47
CA LEU A 475 -1.06 51.01 42.62
C LEU A 475 -1.28 52.05 43.70
N ASN A 476 -1.65 51.58 44.89
CA ASN A 476 -1.84 52.42 46.07
C ASN A 476 -0.83 52.03 47.15
N ARG A 477 -0.49 53.00 48.00
CA ARG A 477 0.41 52.83 49.16
C ARG A 477 -0.09 51.85 50.23
N ALA A 478 -1.36 51.45 50.21
CA ALA A 478 -2.02 50.61 51.22
C ALA A 478 -1.33 49.25 51.53
N ARG A 479 -0.39 48.79 50.70
CA ARG A 479 0.37 47.54 50.89
C ARG A 479 1.74 47.73 51.57
N GLY A 480 2.05 48.93 52.06
CA GLY A 480 3.32 49.27 52.72
C GLY A 480 4.35 49.92 51.79
N ASP A 481 5.22 50.76 52.36
CA ASP A 481 6.11 51.66 51.61
C ASP A 481 7.11 50.91 50.70
N GLU A 482 7.71 49.81 51.18
CA GLU A 482 8.66 49.00 50.39
C GLU A 482 8.00 48.26 49.23
N ALA A 483 6.86 47.62 49.49
CA ALA A 483 6.10 46.89 48.47
C ALA A 483 5.55 47.85 47.39
N PHE A 484 5.11 49.04 47.81
CA PHE A 484 4.69 50.10 46.91
C PHE A 484 5.85 50.60 46.04
N LEU A 485 7.02 50.90 46.60
CA LEU A 485 8.18 51.36 45.85
C LEU A 485 8.69 50.30 44.86
N SER A 486 8.71 49.02 45.24
CA SER A 486 9.10 47.92 44.35
C SER A 486 8.12 47.77 43.18
N ALA A 487 6.82 47.72 43.46
CA ALA A 487 5.79 47.61 42.43
C ALA A 487 5.75 48.85 41.52
N ALA A 488 5.94 50.04 42.08
CA ALA A 488 6.08 51.29 41.33
C ALA A 488 7.31 51.25 40.41
N GLY A 489 8.43 50.72 40.90
CA GLY A 489 9.66 50.53 40.13
C GLY A 489 9.52 49.53 38.98
N GLU A 490 8.75 48.46 39.17
CA GLU A 490 8.42 47.50 38.11
C GLU A 490 7.48 48.11 37.07
N LEU A 491 6.43 48.81 37.51
CA LEU A 491 5.50 49.49 36.61
C LEU A 491 6.19 50.57 35.78
N ALA A 492 7.05 51.39 36.40
CA ALA A 492 7.82 52.42 35.72
C ALA A 492 8.81 51.82 34.70
N ARG A 493 9.43 50.67 35.01
CA ARG A 493 10.31 49.94 34.07
C ARG A 493 9.51 49.35 32.92
N ALA A 494 8.37 48.71 33.19
CA ALA A 494 7.49 48.15 32.17
C ALA A 494 6.97 49.23 31.22
N ALA A 495 6.53 50.38 31.75
CA ALA A 495 6.01 51.50 30.98
C ALA A 495 7.04 52.05 29.96
N ARG A 496 8.35 51.92 30.19
CA ARG A 496 9.37 52.32 29.20
C ARG A 496 9.31 51.53 27.89
N GLY A 497 8.80 50.30 27.94
CA GLY A 497 8.60 49.47 26.76
C GLY A 497 7.45 49.92 25.86
N PHE A 498 6.64 50.89 26.32
CA PHE A 498 5.43 51.36 25.66
C PHE A 498 5.52 52.86 25.37
N PRO A 499 5.78 53.28 24.12
CA PRO A 499 5.97 54.69 23.78
C PRO A 499 4.71 55.55 23.99
N GLU A 500 3.53 54.92 23.95
CA GLU A 500 2.22 55.55 24.16
C GLU A 500 1.81 55.59 25.65
N ALA A 501 2.56 54.93 26.55
CA ALA A 501 2.20 54.88 27.96
C ALA A 501 2.55 56.19 28.68
N VAL A 502 1.58 56.75 29.39
CA VAL A 502 1.76 57.89 30.30
C VAL A 502 1.64 57.41 31.74
N LEU A 503 2.69 57.67 32.52
CA LEU A 503 2.70 57.35 33.94
C LEU A 503 1.90 58.41 34.70
N CYS A 504 0.79 57.99 35.30
CA CYS A 504 -0.12 58.83 36.07
C CYS A 504 0.31 58.80 37.52
N VAL A 505 0.80 59.93 37.99
CA VAL A 505 1.42 60.06 39.32
C VAL A 505 0.52 60.93 40.17
N GLU A 506 -0.03 60.36 41.23
CA GLU A 506 -0.73 61.14 42.24
C GLU A 506 0.14 61.19 43.49
N ARG A 507 0.31 62.39 44.03
CA ARG A 507 1.07 62.58 45.27
C ARG A 507 0.48 63.70 46.10
N PRO A 508 0.70 63.68 47.43
CA PRO A 508 0.17 64.71 48.29
C PRO A 508 0.78 66.09 48.01
N ALA A 509 -0.07 67.13 47.96
CA ALA A 509 0.32 68.51 47.67
C ALA A 509 1.45 69.00 48.59
N ALA A 510 2.40 69.73 48.02
CA ALA A 510 3.61 70.14 48.72
C ALA A 510 3.32 71.26 49.75
N SER A 511 3.47 70.93 51.04
CA SER A 511 3.84 71.94 52.05
C SER A 511 5.03 71.41 52.85
N PRO A 512 6.27 71.88 52.56
CA PRO A 512 7.50 71.23 53.03
C PRO A 512 7.76 71.37 54.54
N LYS A 513 7.03 72.21 55.27
CA LYS A 513 7.32 72.55 56.67
C LYS A 513 6.74 71.58 57.73
N ARG A 514 5.99 70.54 57.36
CA ARG A 514 5.28 69.69 58.34
C ARG A 514 5.33 68.16 58.14
N ARG A 515 6.07 67.63 57.16
CA ARG A 515 6.14 66.17 56.93
C ARG A 515 7.17 65.48 57.83
N ARG A 516 6.87 64.25 58.27
CA ARG A 516 7.79 63.39 59.04
C ARG A 516 8.98 62.98 58.16
N ALA A 517 10.16 62.76 58.76
CA ALA A 517 11.38 62.39 58.03
C ALA A 517 11.21 61.14 57.13
N SER A 518 10.37 60.19 57.54
CA SER A 518 10.04 58.99 56.75
C SER A 518 9.28 59.31 55.45
N GLU A 519 8.39 60.30 55.45
CA GLU A 519 7.64 60.70 54.25
C GLU A 519 8.51 61.49 53.26
N GLN A 520 9.51 62.21 53.76
CA GLN A 520 10.49 62.89 52.91
C GLN A 520 11.41 61.88 52.21
N ALA A 521 11.86 60.85 52.92
CA ALA A 521 12.64 59.76 52.34
C ALA A 521 11.83 58.97 51.29
N LEU A 522 10.57 58.67 51.57
CA LEU A 522 9.67 58.02 50.61
C LEU A 522 9.43 58.87 49.36
N SER A 523 9.18 60.16 49.52
CA SER A 523 9.01 61.08 48.38
C SER A 523 10.26 61.12 47.51
N ALA A 524 11.46 61.18 48.11
CA ALA A 524 12.71 61.18 47.38
C ALA A 524 12.97 59.86 46.63
N ALA A 525 12.66 58.71 47.26
CA ALA A 525 12.78 57.40 46.62
C ALA A 525 11.77 57.21 45.48
N PHE A 526 10.53 57.67 45.68
CA PHE A 526 9.49 57.63 44.65
C PHE A 526 9.81 58.56 43.48
N ASP A 527 10.36 59.75 43.75
CA ASP A 527 10.85 60.65 42.71
C ASP A 527 11.95 59.99 41.87
N GLN A 528 12.86 59.21 42.47
CA GLN A 528 13.88 58.44 41.71
C GLN A 528 13.26 57.36 40.81
N VAL A 529 12.21 56.68 41.28
CA VAL A 529 11.48 55.65 40.52
C VAL A 529 10.79 56.26 39.29
N VAL A 530 10.10 57.38 39.51
CA VAL A 530 9.26 58.05 38.50
C VAL A 530 10.07 58.97 37.58
N ALA A 531 11.23 59.49 38.00
CA ALA A 531 12.15 60.28 37.17
C ALA A 531 12.61 59.54 35.91
N SER A 532 12.48 58.23 35.96
CA SER A 532 12.97 57.26 35.00
C SER A 532 11.95 57.00 33.86
N ALA A 533 10.76 57.59 33.93
CA ALA A 533 9.68 57.46 32.95
C ALA A 533 9.77 58.56 31.86
N VAL A 534 9.48 58.19 30.61
CA VAL A 534 9.60 59.08 29.43
C VAL A 534 8.44 60.08 29.35
N ARG A 535 7.23 59.67 29.74
CA ARG A 535 6.03 60.53 29.82
C ARG A 535 5.34 60.34 31.16
N LYS A 536 5.10 61.43 31.88
CA LYS A 536 4.35 61.41 33.14
C LYS A 536 3.43 62.62 33.26
N GLN A 537 2.29 62.43 33.92
CA GLN A 537 1.41 63.50 34.36
C GLN A 537 1.24 63.40 35.87
N GLU A 538 1.32 64.54 36.54
CA GLU A 538 1.25 64.60 38.00
C GLU A 538 0.00 65.35 38.46
N ARG A 539 -0.71 64.81 39.46
CA ARG A 539 -1.83 65.47 40.12
C ARG A 539 -1.65 65.44 41.64
N ALA A 540 -2.12 66.48 42.31
CA ALA A 540 -2.20 66.49 43.77
C ALA A 540 -3.32 65.56 44.25
N ALA A 541 -3.05 64.68 45.22
CA ALA A 541 -4.03 63.79 45.85
C ALA A 541 -3.81 63.73 47.37
N GLU A 542 -4.54 62.88 48.09
CA GLU A 542 -4.34 62.71 49.54
C GLU A 542 -3.16 61.77 49.88
N ASP A 543 -2.84 60.82 49.00
CA ASP A 543 -1.77 59.83 49.21
C ASP A 543 -1.06 59.50 47.88
N PHE A 544 0.03 58.74 47.96
CA PHE A 544 0.79 58.31 46.78
C PHE A 544 0.06 57.20 46.02
N SER A 545 -0.16 57.43 44.73
CA SER A 545 -0.65 56.40 43.83
C SER A 545 0.02 56.49 42.45
N LEU A 546 0.07 55.35 41.77
CA LEU A 546 0.69 55.21 40.46
C LEU A 546 -0.19 54.36 39.55
N SER A 547 -0.50 54.85 38.36
CA SER A 547 -1.17 54.08 37.32
C SER A 547 -0.61 54.42 35.95
N VAL A 548 -1.04 53.71 34.91
CA VAL A 548 -0.63 53.96 33.53
C VAL A 548 -1.86 54.15 32.66
N ALA A 549 -1.82 55.16 31.80
CA ALA A 549 -2.83 55.44 30.79
C ALA A 549 -2.24 55.40 29.38
N SER A 550 -3.09 55.17 28.37
CA SER A 550 -2.68 55.06 26.97
C SER A 550 -2.57 56.39 26.22
N ASP A 551 -3.00 57.51 26.80
CA ASP A 551 -2.95 58.82 26.13
C ASP A 551 -2.88 59.99 27.14
N VAL A 552 -3.90 60.14 27.98
CA VAL A 552 -3.98 61.20 29.00
C VAL A 552 -4.42 60.60 30.33
N CYS A 553 -3.75 61.00 31.42
CA CYS A 553 -4.08 60.54 32.77
C CYS A 553 -5.28 61.29 33.35
N PHE A 554 -5.37 62.58 33.04
CA PHE A 554 -6.32 63.51 33.63
C PHE A 554 -7.01 64.33 32.53
N ALA A 555 -8.31 64.14 32.33
CA ALA A 555 -9.08 64.93 31.37
C ALA A 555 -9.06 66.44 31.73
N ALA A 556 -9.16 67.31 30.73
CA ALA A 556 -8.96 68.76 30.85
C ALA A 556 -10.00 69.52 31.72
N ASP A 557 -11.02 68.84 32.26
CA ASP A 557 -12.10 69.47 33.07
C ASP A 557 -11.95 69.28 34.60
N GLU A 558 -10.78 68.86 35.09
CA GLU A 558 -10.51 68.74 36.54
C GLU A 558 -9.24 69.47 36.99
N GLN A 559 -8.90 70.58 36.33
CA GLN A 559 -8.02 71.59 36.92
C GLN A 559 -8.87 72.54 37.77
N ALA A 560 -9.03 72.24 39.06
CA ALA A 560 -9.48 73.26 40.02
C ALA A 560 -8.37 74.34 40.15
N PRO A 561 -8.71 75.64 40.10
CA PRO A 561 -7.76 76.75 39.92
C PRO A 561 -7.00 77.11 41.20
N PRO A 562 -5.94 77.95 41.13
CA PRO A 562 -5.28 78.48 42.32
C PRO A 562 -6.22 79.49 43.00
N GLY A 563 -6.69 79.16 44.21
CA GLY A 563 -7.38 80.10 45.08
C GLY A 563 -6.38 81.09 45.67
N ALA A 564 -6.29 82.27 45.03
CA ALA A 564 -5.68 83.45 45.60
C ALA A 564 -6.53 83.99 46.76
N ASP A 565 -5.84 84.49 47.77
CA ASP A 565 -6.35 85.06 49.01
C ASP A 565 -7.48 86.08 48.81
N GLY A 566 -8.45 86.01 49.72
CA GLY A 566 -9.51 86.99 49.84
C GLY A 566 -9.04 88.33 50.41
N ALA A 567 -9.61 89.40 49.89
CA ALA A 567 -9.98 90.63 50.58
C ALA A 567 -10.91 91.46 49.65
N PRO A 568 -11.74 92.40 50.13
CA PRO A 568 -11.76 92.98 51.49
C PRO A 568 -13.16 93.07 52.17
N THR A 569 -13.09 93.35 53.48
CA THR A 569 -14.13 93.81 54.44
C THR A 569 -14.91 95.04 53.95
N PRO A 570 -16.11 95.40 54.49
CA PRO A 570 -16.45 95.58 55.91
C PRO A 570 -17.27 94.48 56.58
#